data_AF-A0A5C2RXA6-F1
#
_entry.id   AF-A0A5C2RXA6-F1
#
_cell.length_a   1.000
_cell.length_b   1.000
_cell.length_c   1.000
_cell.angle_alpha   90.00
_cell.angle_beta   90.00
_cell.angle_gamma   90.00
#
_symmetry.space_group_name_H-M   'P 1'
#
loop_
_entity.id
_entity.type
_entity.pdbx_description
1 polymer ?
#
loop_
_entity_poly.entity_id
_entity_poly.type
_entity_poly.pdbx_seq_one_letter_code
_entity_poly.pdbx_strand_id
1 'polypeptide(L)'
;MPQPLSQTSHSDDTAVDDPSTSSPPADASVVTDAPTPSSSSSPNPPEPPKRQIVKMPLMKFVLGGTLARDMLPAPVLPRPLNPVYVECDDVRDIPTAWYGIPWDKEALIDYAAKRGWAVPFTKSNNPADVVPGVYDIVLTWPRLTRHYYAKHGIAMRLRDVWDEPRIGKAITFYNNREMPNLTKKQRYIVFDTLEEMGYKPGEALWYLDKLEDL
;
A
#
# COMPACT_ATOMS: atom_id res chain seq x y z
N MET A 1 -10.23 64.47 -8.30
CA MET A 1 -10.84 65.09 -7.11
C MET A 1 -12.33 64.78 -7.12
N PRO A 2 -13.03 64.51 -6.00
CA PRO A 2 -12.59 64.23 -4.63
C PRO A 2 -13.17 62.91 -4.02
N GLN A 3 -12.47 62.32 -3.04
CA GLN A 3 -13.07 61.59 -1.90
C GLN A 3 -13.54 62.62 -0.85
N PRO A 4 -14.40 62.28 0.14
CA PRO A 4 -13.93 61.87 1.49
C PRO A 4 -14.80 60.76 2.14
N LEU A 5 -14.26 59.80 2.91
CA LEU A 5 -13.91 59.80 4.36
C LEU A 5 -15.08 59.90 5.34
N SER A 6 -15.21 58.89 6.21
CA SER A 6 -15.12 58.94 7.70
C SER A 6 -15.38 57.52 8.25
N GLN A 7 -14.43 56.86 8.95
CA GLN A 7 -14.01 57.03 10.37
C GLN A 7 -15.17 56.76 11.34
N THR A 8 -15.08 55.91 12.36
CA THR A 8 -14.17 55.88 13.54
C THR A 8 -14.24 54.47 14.20
N SER A 9 -13.14 53.85 14.67
CA SER A 9 -12.46 53.99 15.98
C SER A 9 -13.32 53.50 17.17
N HIS A 10 -12.87 52.77 18.21
CA HIS A 10 -11.59 52.74 18.93
C HIS A 10 -11.60 51.60 20.00
N SER A 11 -10.40 51.02 20.28
CA SER A 11 -9.80 50.81 21.64
C SER A 11 -10.35 49.73 22.59
N ASP A 12 -9.61 49.07 23.49
CA ASP A 12 -8.21 49.08 24.00
C ASP A 12 -7.92 47.62 24.48
N ASP A 13 -6.74 47.01 24.35
CA ASP A 13 -5.44 47.27 25.01
C ASP A 13 -5.46 47.02 26.53
N THR A 14 -4.79 45.97 27.03
CA THR A 14 -3.74 46.04 28.08
C THR A 14 -3.14 44.65 28.35
N ALA A 15 -1.81 44.58 28.30
CA ALA A 15 -0.96 43.52 28.85
C ALA A 15 -0.20 44.07 30.07
N VAL A 16 0.06 43.27 31.13
CA VAL A 16 1.24 43.43 32.02
C VAL A 16 1.56 42.14 32.83
N ASP A 17 2.86 41.76 32.79
CA ASP A 17 3.80 41.03 33.70
C ASP A 17 3.32 40.23 34.94
N ASP A 18 3.79 39.04 35.35
CA ASP A 18 5.12 38.35 35.54
C ASP A 18 5.36 38.08 37.07
N PRO A 19 6.48 37.51 37.57
CA PRO A 19 6.70 36.11 38.02
C PRO A 19 6.93 35.91 39.54
N SER A 20 7.04 34.64 40.00
CA SER A 20 8.11 34.09 40.92
C SER A 20 7.67 33.02 41.95
N THR A 21 8.41 31.90 41.92
CA THR A 21 9.17 31.26 43.03
C THR A 21 8.46 30.82 44.32
N SER A 22 8.50 29.52 44.64
CA SER A 22 9.22 28.93 45.81
C SER A 22 8.64 27.57 46.30
N SER A 23 9.55 26.65 46.59
CA SER A 23 9.46 25.56 47.59
C SER A 23 10.62 25.77 48.59
N PRO A 24 10.87 24.98 49.66
CA PRO A 24 10.07 24.11 50.56
C PRO A 24 10.28 24.56 52.07
N PRO A 25 9.96 23.79 53.15
CA PRO A 25 10.79 22.68 53.71
C PRO A 25 9.97 21.49 54.31
N ALA A 26 10.40 20.21 54.24
CA ALA A 26 11.27 19.43 55.14
C ALA A 26 10.85 19.34 56.63
N ASP A 27 10.37 18.16 57.08
CA ASP A 27 10.88 17.52 58.30
C ASP A 27 10.59 16.01 58.39
N ALA A 28 11.45 15.33 59.15
CA ALA A 28 11.78 13.90 59.13
C ALA A 28 10.82 12.96 59.88
N SER A 29 10.85 11.66 59.54
CA SER A 29 11.21 10.59 60.49
C SER A 29 11.18 9.19 59.86
N VAL A 30 12.21 8.43 60.19
CA VAL A 30 12.52 7.05 59.81
C VAL A 30 11.63 6.07 60.59
N VAL A 31 10.99 5.12 59.90
CA VAL A 31 10.72 3.77 60.45
C VAL A 31 10.84 2.74 59.31
N THR A 32 11.79 1.84 59.49
CA THR A 32 12.01 0.59 58.74
C THR A 32 10.85 -0.38 58.88
N ASP A 33 10.35 -0.92 57.78
CA ASP A 33 9.85 -2.30 57.70
C ASP A 33 9.84 -2.80 56.24
N ALA A 34 10.55 -3.90 56.00
CA ALA A 34 10.37 -4.82 54.87
C ALA A 34 9.92 -6.15 55.49
N PRO A 35 9.09 -7.00 54.85
CA PRO A 35 9.11 -7.38 53.43
C PRO A 35 7.70 -7.39 52.76
N THR A 36 7.56 -7.42 51.43
CA THR A 36 7.23 -8.64 50.65
C THR A 36 7.07 -8.24 49.17
N PRO A 37 7.83 -8.78 48.20
CA PRO A 37 7.46 -8.68 46.79
C PRO A 37 6.47 -9.79 46.45
N SER A 38 5.20 -9.45 46.32
CA SER A 38 4.21 -10.32 45.68
C SER A 38 4.54 -10.47 44.20
N SER A 39 5.45 -11.40 43.89
CA SER A 39 5.64 -11.90 42.54
C SER A 39 4.48 -12.83 42.21
N SER A 40 3.34 -12.28 41.80
CA SER A 40 2.33 -13.06 41.08
C SER A 40 2.78 -13.18 39.62
N SER A 41 3.79 -14.00 39.38
CA SER A 41 4.09 -14.49 38.04
C SER A 41 2.97 -15.46 37.64
N SER A 42 1.89 -14.90 37.10
CA SER A 42 0.90 -15.70 36.39
C SER A 42 1.63 -16.45 35.26
N PRO A 43 1.53 -17.78 35.19
CA PRO A 43 2.11 -18.52 34.08
C PRO A 43 1.43 -18.03 32.80
N ASN A 44 2.22 -17.53 31.85
CA ASN A 44 1.73 -17.21 30.52
C ASN A 44 0.99 -18.45 29.99
N PRO A 45 -0.25 -18.32 29.49
CA PRO A 45 -0.96 -19.46 28.90
C PRO A 45 -0.09 -20.06 27.80
N PRO A 46 -0.02 -21.41 27.70
CA PRO A 46 0.78 -22.08 26.69
C PRO A 46 0.40 -21.54 25.31
N GLU A 47 1.40 -21.07 24.56
CA GLU A 47 1.19 -20.61 23.19
C GLU A 47 0.44 -21.72 22.43
N PRO A 48 -0.67 -21.40 21.75
CA PRO A 48 -1.40 -22.40 21.01
C PRO A 48 -0.46 -23.06 19.99
N PRO A 49 -0.52 -24.39 19.81
CA PRO A 49 0.40 -25.10 18.94
C PRO A 49 0.34 -24.48 17.54
N LYS A 50 1.52 -24.09 17.03
CA LYS A 50 1.67 -23.59 15.66
C LYS A 50 1.12 -24.63 14.70
N ARG A 51 -0.03 -24.34 14.08
CA ARG A 51 -0.65 -25.22 13.09
C ARG A 51 0.35 -25.42 11.96
N GLN A 52 0.85 -26.65 11.80
CA GLN A 52 1.66 -27.02 10.65
C GLN A 52 0.75 -27.06 9.43
N ILE A 53 1.11 -26.31 8.39
CA ILE A 53 0.41 -26.38 7.10
C ILE A 53 0.88 -27.66 6.42
N VAL A 54 -0.03 -28.63 6.27
CA VAL A 54 0.21 -29.79 5.41
C VAL A 54 0.16 -29.30 3.96
N LYS A 55 1.28 -29.41 3.26
CA LYS A 55 1.40 -28.99 1.87
C LYS A 55 0.73 -30.02 0.94
N MET A 56 0.23 -29.56 -0.19
CA MET A 56 -0.31 -30.40 -1.25
C MET A 56 0.79 -30.78 -2.25
N PRO A 57 0.69 -31.95 -2.90
CA PRO A 57 1.58 -32.31 -4.00
C PRO A 57 1.54 -31.25 -5.10
N LEU A 58 2.69 -31.01 -5.76
CA LEU A 58 2.75 -30.12 -6.92
C LEU A 58 1.88 -30.64 -8.05
N MET A 59 0.94 -29.81 -8.48
CA MET A 59 0.14 -30.07 -9.66
C MET A 59 0.99 -29.89 -10.91
N LYS A 60 0.84 -30.80 -11.88
CA LYS A 60 1.56 -30.70 -13.15
C LYS A 60 0.92 -29.63 -14.02
N PHE A 61 1.55 -28.46 -14.07
CA PHE A 61 1.20 -27.42 -15.02
C PHE A 61 1.94 -27.66 -16.34
N VAL A 62 1.20 -27.60 -17.44
CA VAL A 62 1.77 -27.62 -18.79
C VAL A 62 1.68 -26.20 -19.32
N LEU A 63 2.79 -25.71 -19.84
CA LEU A 63 2.86 -24.40 -20.49
C LEU A 63 1.87 -24.34 -21.66
N GLY A 64 1.08 -23.27 -21.74
CA GLY A 64 -0.03 -23.16 -22.70
C GLY A 64 -1.23 -24.09 -22.43
N GLY A 65 -1.23 -24.82 -21.32
CA GLY A 65 -2.35 -25.64 -20.87
C GLY A 65 -3.52 -24.82 -20.30
N THR A 66 -4.70 -25.42 -20.21
CA THR A 66 -5.90 -24.71 -19.70
C THR A 66 -5.93 -24.64 -18.18
N LEU A 67 -5.27 -25.54 -17.47
CA LEU A 67 -5.44 -25.71 -16.04
C LEU A 67 -5.22 -24.44 -15.21
N ALA A 68 -4.15 -23.69 -15.47
CA ALA A 68 -3.89 -22.43 -14.76
C ALA A 68 -4.83 -21.30 -15.24
N ARG A 69 -5.20 -21.33 -16.53
CA ARG A 69 -6.16 -20.39 -17.12
C ARG A 69 -7.56 -20.57 -16.52
N ASP A 70 -7.99 -21.80 -16.29
CA ASP A 70 -9.32 -22.12 -15.74
C ASP A 70 -9.43 -21.70 -14.25
N MET A 71 -8.30 -21.47 -13.57
CA MET A 71 -8.26 -21.03 -12.18
C MET A 71 -8.21 -19.50 -12.02
N LEU A 72 -8.00 -18.73 -13.10
CA LEU A 72 -7.76 -17.29 -13.06
C LEU A 72 -8.58 -16.55 -14.15
N PRO A 73 -9.02 -15.30 -13.93
CA PRO A 73 -8.73 -14.47 -12.78
C PRO A 73 -9.52 -14.87 -11.52
N ALA A 74 -8.93 -14.65 -10.34
CA ALA A 74 -9.57 -14.99 -9.07
C ALA A 74 -9.28 -13.96 -7.97
N PRO A 75 -10.24 -13.68 -7.06
CA PRO A 75 -10.02 -12.73 -5.97
C PRO A 75 -9.03 -13.25 -4.92
N VAL A 76 -8.91 -14.57 -4.79
CA VAL A 76 -7.98 -15.25 -3.88
C VAL A 76 -7.09 -16.16 -4.72
N LEU A 77 -5.78 -16.13 -4.44
CA LEU A 77 -4.82 -16.99 -5.13
C LEU A 77 -5.20 -18.47 -4.92
N PRO A 78 -5.51 -19.22 -5.98
CA PRO A 78 -5.78 -20.65 -5.89
C PRO A 78 -4.62 -21.38 -5.21
N ARG A 79 -4.93 -22.33 -4.31
CA ARG A 79 -3.89 -23.05 -3.54
C ARG A 79 -2.83 -23.72 -4.42
N PRO A 80 -3.17 -24.35 -5.57
CA PRO A 80 -2.16 -24.93 -6.46
C PRO A 80 -1.16 -23.90 -7.03
N LEU A 81 -1.51 -22.61 -7.04
CA LEU A 81 -0.66 -21.52 -7.51
C LEU A 81 0.06 -20.79 -6.37
N ASN A 82 -0.10 -21.26 -5.12
CA ASN A 82 0.45 -20.61 -3.94
C ASN A 82 1.61 -21.44 -3.34
N PRO A 83 2.86 -20.95 -3.41
CA PRO A 83 4.03 -21.67 -2.92
C PRO A 83 3.99 -22.06 -1.43
N VAL A 84 3.17 -21.38 -0.62
CA VAL A 84 3.00 -21.72 0.81
C VAL A 84 2.27 -23.04 0.99
N TYR A 85 1.36 -23.38 0.08
CA TYR A 85 0.50 -24.55 0.19
C TYR A 85 0.98 -25.75 -0.60
N VAL A 86 2.00 -25.60 -1.45
CA VAL A 86 2.45 -26.65 -2.38
C VAL A 86 3.86 -27.15 -2.02
N GLU A 87 4.07 -28.45 -2.20
CA GLU A 87 5.38 -29.11 -2.19
C GLU A 87 6.09 -28.82 -3.52
N CYS A 88 6.80 -27.70 -3.62
CA CYS A 88 7.67 -27.40 -4.77
C CYS A 88 9.12 -27.28 -4.30
N ASP A 89 10.03 -27.92 -5.02
CA ASP A 89 11.48 -27.72 -4.85
C ASP A 89 11.92 -26.40 -5.47
N ASP A 90 11.36 -26.07 -6.65
CA ASP A 90 11.55 -24.80 -7.34
C ASP A 90 10.21 -24.07 -7.51
N VAL A 91 10.13 -22.82 -7.04
CA VAL A 91 8.93 -21.97 -7.18
C VAL A 91 8.62 -21.61 -8.64
N ARG A 92 9.57 -21.83 -9.56
CA ARG A 92 9.38 -21.66 -11.00
C ARG A 92 8.51 -22.75 -11.63
N ASP A 93 8.34 -23.89 -10.96
CA ASP A 93 7.46 -24.97 -11.43
C ASP A 93 5.97 -24.63 -11.25
N ILE A 94 5.67 -23.55 -10.53
CA ILE A 94 4.32 -23.00 -10.37
C ILE A 94 4.16 -21.83 -11.34
N PRO A 95 3.09 -21.79 -12.17
CA PRO A 95 2.82 -20.68 -13.07
C PRO A 95 2.79 -19.33 -12.35
N THR A 96 3.32 -18.32 -13.02
CA THR A 96 3.38 -16.96 -12.49
C THR A 96 1.99 -16.32 -12.53
N ALA A 97 1.50 -15.91 -11.36
CA ALA A 97 0.25 -15.17 -11.25
C ALA A 97 0.50 -13.83 -10.55
N TRP A 98 -0.08 -12.76 -11.08
CA TRP A 98 0.07 -11.39 -10.59
C TRP A 98 -1.17 -10.89 -9.87
N TYR A 99 -0.98 -10.27 -8.71
CA TYR A 99 -2.06 -9.59 -8.00
C TYR A 99 -2.14 -8.12 -8.41
N GLY A 100 -3.32 -7.68 -8.82
CA GLY A 100 -3.49 -6.34 -9.38
C GLY A 100 -4.91 -5.99 -9.81
N ILE A 101 -5.00 -4.97 -10.65
CA ILE A 101 -6.23 -4.45 -11.26
C ILE A 101 -6.03 -4.33 -12.78
N PRO A 102 -7.11 -4.36 -13.58
CA PRO A 102 -7.01 -4.02 -15.00
C PRO A 102 -6.38 -2.64 -15.20
N TRP A 103 -5.70 -2.44 -16.32
CA TRP A 103 -5.16 -1.13 -16.66
C TRP A 103 -6.28 -0.09 -16.82
N ASP A 104 -6.29 0.90 -15.93
CA ASP A 104 -7.16 2.06 -16.00
C ASP A 104 -6.30 3.34 -16.00
N LYS A 105 -6.28 4.02 -17.14
CA LYS A 105 -5.49 5.24 -17.31
C LYS A 105 -5.99 6.36 -16.40
N GLU A 106 -7.31 6.51 -16.25
CA GLU A 106 -7.91 7.63 -15.53
C GLU A 106 -7.67 7.48 -14.03
N ALA A 107 -7.92 6.29 -13.48
CA ALA A 107 -7.65 5.99 -12.07
C ALA A 107 -6.16 6.21 -11.69
N LEU A 108 -5.22 5.80 -12.55
CA LEU A 108 -3.79 6.02 -12.33
C LEU A 108 -3.39 7.50 -12.38
N ILE A 109 -3.93 8.26 -13.34
CA ILE A 109 -3.69 9.70 -13.44
C ILE A 109 -4.23 10.39 -12.19
N ASP A 110 -5.46 10.11 -11.80
CA ASP A 110 -6.10 10.73 -10.64
C ASP A 110 -5.34 10.43 -9.36
N TYR A 111 -4.93 9.18 -9.16
CA TYR A 111 -4.08 8.79 -8.05
C TYR A 111 -2.75 9.56 -8.05
N ALA A 112 -2.06 9.60 -9.19
CA ALA A 112 -0.80 10.33 -9.31
C ALA A 112 -0.97 11.83 -9.09
N ALA A 113 -2.06 12.43 -9.58
CA ALA A 113 -2.37 13.85 -9.43
C ALA A 113 -2.63 14.22 -7.97
N LYS A 114 -3.46 13.44 -7.25
CA LYS A 114 -3.71 13.60 -5.80
C LYS A 114 -2.43 13.56 -4.97
N ARG A 115 -1.41 12.81 -5.42
CA ARG A 115 -0.11 12.69 -4.76
C ARG A 115 0.95 13.71 -5.23
N GLY A 116 0.64 14.54 -6.22
CA GLY A 116 1.60 15.47 -6.82
C GLY A 116 2.69 14.78 -7.66
N TRP A 117 2.43 13.56 -8.15
CA TRP A 117 3.36 12.76 -8.94
C TRP A 117 3.01 12.75 -10.44
N ALA A 118 1.82 13.23 -10.82
CA ALA A 118 1.44 13.36 -12.22
C ALA A 118 2.27 14.43 -12.94
N VAL A 119 2.46 14.22 -14.25
CA VAL A 119 3.15 15.16 -15.14
C VAL A 119 2.09 15.87 -15.99
N PRO A 120 1.92 17.19 -15.87
CA PRO A 120 0.98 17.94 -16.67
C PRO A 120 1.28 17.80 -18.17
N PHE A 121 0.24 17.69 -18.97
CA PHE A 121 0.37 17.68 -20.42
C PHE A 121 0.69 19.09 -20.93
N THR A 122 1.65 19.17 -21.85
CA THR A 122 2.04 20.42 -22.52
C THR A 122 1.88 20.25 -24.03
N LYS A 123 1.25 21.20 -24.71
CA LYS A 123 1.07 21.13 -26.18
C LYS A 123 2.38 21.36 -26.94
N SER A 124 3.33 22.03 -26.30
CA SER A 124 4.66 22.34 -26.82
C SER A 124 5.68 22.27 -25.69
N ASN A 125 6.96 22.46 -26.00
CA ASN A 125 8.00 22.53 -24.97
C ASN A 125 7.96 23.83 -24.13
N ASN A 126 6.96 24.71 -24.33
CA ASN A 126 6.76 25.91 -23.55
C ASN A 126 5.91 25.60 -22.29
N PRO A 127 6.41 25.89 -21.07
CA PRO A 127 5.62 25.74 -19.84
C PRO A 127 4.33 26.57 -19.80
N ALA A 128 4.19 27.61 -20.63
CA ALA A 128 2.95 28.37 -20.76
C ALA A 128 1.82 27.58 -21.45
N ASP A 129 2.15 26.51 -22.19
CA ASP A 129 1.21 25.70 -22.95
C ASP A 129 0.70 24.47 -22.19
N VAL A 130 0.83 24.48 -20.85
CA VAL A 130 0.25 23.46 -19.96
C VAL A 130 -1.27 23.49 -20.11
N VAL A 131 -1.88 22.33 -20.33
CA VAL A 131 -3.32 22.18 -20.36
C VAL A 131 -3.82 21.86 -18.94
N PRO A 132 -4.58 22.75 -18.29
CA PRO A 132 -5.03 22.53 -16.91
C PRO A 132 -5.86 21.25 -16.80
N GLY A 133 -5.58 20.44 -15.77
CA GLY A 133 -6.30 19.20 -15.49
C GLY A 133 -6.00 18.04 -16.44
N VAL A 134 -5.13 18.21 -17.44
CA VAL A 134 -4.73 17.14 -18.37
C VAL A 134 -3.31 16.70 -18.04
N TYR A 135 -3.11 15.40 -17.92
CA TYR A 135 -1.83 14.79 -17.57
C TYR A 135 -1.36 13.84 -18.67
N ASP A 136 -0.04 13.82 -18.88
CA ASP A 136 0.60 12.90 -19.81
C ASP A 136 0.85 11.56 -19.10
N ILE A 137 0.12 10.50 -19.47
CA ILE A 137 0.29 9.17 -18.87
C ILE A 137 1.66 8.56 -19.15
N VAL A 138 2.25 8.83 -20.32
CA VAL A 138 3.54 8.27 -20.73
C VAL A 138 4.66 8.83 -19.85
N LEU A 139 4.58 10.12 -19.50
CA LEU A 139 5.50 10.76 -18.57
C LEU A 139 5.14 10.52 -17.09
N THR A 140 3.86 10.42 -16.79
CA THR A 140 3.36 10.18 -15.42
C THR A 140 3.72 8.78 -14.93
N TRP A 141 3.57 7.75 -15.76
CA TRP A 141 3.83 6.36 -15.38
C TRP A 141 5.23 6.09 -14.79
N PRO A 142 6.36 6.45 -15.44
CA PRO A 142 7.68 6.24 -14.88
C PRO A 142 7.93 7.06 -13.60
N ARG A 143 7.29 8.23 -13.47
CA ARG A 143 7.37 9.06 -12.27
C ARG A 143 6.59 8.43 -11.10
N LEU A 144 5.35 8.01 -11.36
CA LEU A 144 4.48 7.31 -10.42
C LEU A 144 5.16 6.06 -9.86
N THR A 145 5.61 5.16 -10.72
CA THR A 145 6.24 3.90 -10.31
C THR A 145 7.51 4.12 -9.49
N ARG A 146 8.36 5.09 -9.87
CA ARG A 146 9.57 5.46 -9.13
C ARG A 146 9.24 6.01 -7.74
N HIS A 147 8.33 6.98 -7.64
CA HIS A 147 7.96 7.57 -6.34
C HIS A 147 7.24 6.55 -5.46
N TYR A 148 6.38 5.72 -6.03
CA TYR A 148 5.69 4.66 -5.31
C TYR A 148 6.67 3.67 -4.69
N TYR A 149 7.65 3.19 -5.47
CA TYR A 149 8.69 2.30 -4.96
C TYR A 149 9.55 2.97 -3.89
N ALA A 150 10.02 4.20 -4.12
CA ALA A 150 10.84 4.92 -3.16
C ALA A 150 10.11 5.15 -1.82
N LYS A 151 8.79 5.37 -1.86
CA LYS A 151 7.97 5.63 -0.67
C LYS A 151 7.57 4.35 0.07
N HIS A 152 7.26 3.28 -0.66
CA HIS A 152 6.59 2.10 -0.10
C HIS A 152 7.43 0.80 -0.15
N GLY A 153 8.51 0.77 -0.93
CA GLY A 153 9.31 -0.43 -1.17
C GLY A 153 8.55 -1.52 -1.93
N ILE A 154 7.50 -1.15 -2.68
CA ILE A 154 6.66 -2.06 -3.46
C ILE A 154 6.71 -1.61 -4.91
N ALA A 155 6.95 -2.54 -5.83
CA ALA A 155 7.01 -2.22 -7.25
C ALA A 155 5.61 -2.28 -7.87
N MET A 156 5.16 -1.16 -8.42
CA MET A 156 3.97 -1.11 -9.27
C MET A 156 4.40 -1.39 -10.72
N ARG A 157 3.78 -2.37 -11.37
CA ARG A 157 4.22 -2.90 -12.67
C ARG A 157 3.06 -3.01 -13.64
N LEU A 158 3.26 -2.57 -14.87
CA LEU A 158 2.36 -2.87 -15.98
C LEU A 158 2.75 -4.24 -16.55
N ARG A 159 1.81 -5.18 -16.53
CA ARG A 159 2.04 -6.55 -17.02
C ARG A 159 1.02 -6.90 -18.08
N ASP A 160 1.50 -7.59 -19.11
CA ASP A 160 0.61 -8.34 -19.99
C ASP A 160 0.15 -9.58 -19.24
N VAL A 161 -1.15 -9.75 -19.15
CA VAL A 161 -1.77 -10.88 -18.47
C VAL A 161 -2.59 -11.66 -19.46
N TRP A 162 -2.68 -12.97 -19.22
CA TRP A 162 -3.64 -13.79 -19.95
C TRP A 162 -5.03 -13.29 -19.63
N ASP A 163 -5.75 -12.90 -20.68
CA ASP A 163 -7.15 -12.56 -20.57
C ASP A 163 -7.85 -12.75 -21.91
N GLU A 164 -8.70 -13.76 -21.96
CA GLU A 164 -9.68 -13.92 -23.01
C GLU A 164 -11.02 -13.39 -22.45
N PRO A 165 -11.53 -12.20 -22.86
CA PRO A 165 -11.10 -11.35 -23.98
C PRO A 165 -10.93 -9.82 -23.71
N ARG A 166 -10.73 -9.28 -22.49
CA ARG A 166 -11.05 -7.84 -22.20
C ARG A 166 -10.04 -6.97 -21.44
N ILE A 167 -9.00 -7.51 -20.83
CA ILE A 167 -8.07 -6.81 -19.94
C ILE A 167 -6.76 -6.61 -20.68
N GLY A 168 -6.09 -7.69 -21.08
CA GLY A 168 -4.81 -7.72 -21.81
C GLY A 168 -3.61 -7.10 -21.06
N LYS A 169 -3.85 -6.16 -20.14
CA LYS A 169 -2.87 -5.46 -19.31
C LYS A 169 -3.42 -5.21 -17.92
N ALA A 170 -2.60 -5.46 -16.91
CA ALA A 170 -2.92 -5.19 -15.51
C ALA A 170 -1.82 -4.35 -14.85
N ILE A 171 -2.25 -3.49 -13.91
CA ILE A 171 -1.36 -2.90 -12.92
C ILE A 171 -1.23 -3.87 -11.76
N THR A 172 -0.01 -4.29 -11.49
CA THR A 172 0.30 -5.38 -10.56
C THR A 172 1.30 -4.92 -9.51
N PHE A 173 1.19 -5.46 -8.31
CA PHE A 173 2.02 -5.05 -7.16
C PHE A 173 3.01 -6.14 -6.74
N TYR A 174 2.57 -7.40 -6.82
CA TYR A 174 3.39 -8.56 -6.53
C TYR A 174 2.85 -9.79 -7.26
N ASN A 175 3.69 -10.80 -7.41
CA ASN A 175 3.27 -12.11 -7.88
C ASN A 175 3.19 -13.15 -6.75
N ASN A 176 2.68 -14.33 -7.07
CA ASN A 176 2.54 -15.46 -6.16
C ASN A 176 3.87 -15.94 -5.55
N ARG A 177 5.00 -15.74 -6.24
CA ARG A 177 6.34 -16.10 -5.78
C ARG A 177 6.92 -15.05 -4.81
N GLU A 178 6.58 -13.78 -5.01
CA GLU A 178 6.95 -12.66 -4.13
C GLU A 178 6.08 -12.64 -2.86
N MET A 179 4.80 -13.03 -2.97
CA MET A 179 3.79 -12.94 -1.91
C MET A 179 4.22 -13.47 -0.53
N PRO A 180 4.91 -14.62 -0.38
CA PRO A 180 5.34 -15.12 0.93
C PRO A 180 6.30 -14.17 1.66
N ASN A 181 7.05 -13.35 0.91
CA ASN A 181 8.03 -12.42 1.44
C ASN A 181 7.44 -11.03 1.72
N LEU A 182 6.18 -10.77 1.35
CA LEU A 182 5.53 -9.51 1.66
C LEU A 182 5.17 -9.41 3.15
N THR A 183 5.62 -8.32 3.77
CA THR A 183 5.21 -7.98 5.13
C THR A 183 3.71 -7.68 5.18
N LYS A 184 3.10 -7.84 6.37
CA LYS A 184 1.71 -7.43 6.61
C LYS A 184 1.49 -5.95 6.26
N LYS A 185 2.45 -5.08 6.62
CA LYS A 185 2.43 -3.65 6.32
C LYS A 185 2.40 -3.36 4.82
N GLN A 186 3.24 -4.04 4.03
CA GLN A 186 3.25 -3.86 2.58
C GLN A 186 1.92 -4.28 1.94
N ARG A 187 1.30 -5.37 2.41
CA ARG A 187 -0.03 -5.78 1.93
C ARG A 187 -1.10 -4.72 2.20
N TYR A 188 -1.11 -4.13 3.39
CA TYR A 188 -2.04 -3.03 3.68
C TYR A 188 -1.78 -1.81 2.81
N ILE A 189 -0.53 -1.44 2.56
CA ILE A 189 -0.21 -0.33 1.64
C ILE A 189 -0.80 -0.58 0.24
N VAL A 190 -0.75 -1.82 -0.26
CA VAL A 190 -1.39 -2.15 -1.55
C VAL A 190 -2.90 -1.96 -1.47
N PHE A 191 -3.56 -2.41 -0.40
CA PHE A 191 -5.00 -2.23 -0.23
C PHE A 191 -5.39 -0.75 -0.11
N ASP A 192 -4.66 0.04 0.68
CA ASP A 192 -4.88 1.48 0.80
C ASP A 192 -4.66 2.19 -0.55
N THR A 193 -3.66 1.75 -1.33
CA THR A 193 -3.40 2.29 -2.67
C THR A 193 -4.56 2.01 -3.61
N LEU A 194 -5.11 0.80 -3.59
CA LEU A 194 -6.27 0.41 -4.41
C LEU A 194 -7.50 1.23 -4.03
N GLU A 195 -7.76 1.42 -2.74
CA GLU A 195 -8.85 2.26 -2.25
C GLU A 195 -8.69 3.72 -2.67
N GLU A 196 -7.49 4.29 -2.57
CA GLU A 196 -7.19 5.65 -3.02
C GLU A 196 -7.35 5.83 -4.55
N MET A 197 -7.15 4.75 -5.31
CA MET A 197 -7.44 4.68 -6.76
C MET A 197 -8.94 4.52 -7.06
N GLY A 198 -9.78 4.27 -6.05
CA GLY A 198 -11.23 4.12 -6.19
C GLY A 198 -11.73 2.68 -6.25
N TYR A 199 -10.86 1.68 -6.03
CA TYR A 199 -11.23 0.27 -6.06
C TYR A 199 -11.71 -0.22 -4.70
N LYS A 200 -12.73 -1.06 -4.70
CA LYS A 200 -13.28 -1.69 -3.50
C LYS A 200 -12.52 -2.98 -3.13
N PRO A 201 -12.57 -3.40 -1.86
CA PRO A 201 -12.06 -4.70 -1.46
C PRO A 201 -12.65 -5.83 -2.32
N GLY A 202 -11.79 -6.63 -2.94
CA GLY A 202 -12.17 -7.74 -3.82
C GLY A 202 -12.21 -7.42 -5.32
N GLU A 203 -12.08 -6.16 -5.74
CA GLU A 203 -11.97 -5.80 -7.16
C GLU A 203 -10.59 -6.07 -7.75
N ALA A 204 -9.55 -6.07 -6.90
CA ALA A 204 -8.23 -6.55 -7.28
C ALA A 204 -8.21 -8.09 -7.31
N LEU A 205 -7.75 -8.63 -8.43
CA LEU A 205 -7.74 -10.06 -8.71
C LEU A 205 -6.31 -10.56 -8.96
N TRP A 206 -6.17 -11.87 -8.94
CA TRP A 206 -5.01 -12.58 -9.44
C TRP A 206 -5.21 -12.86 -10.93
N TYR A 207 -4.19 -12.58 -11.73
CA TYR A 207 -4.17 -12.78 -13.18
C TYR A 207 -3.00 -13.68 -13.57
N LEU A 208 -3.19 -14.54 -14.56
CA LEU A 208 -2.10 -15.37 -15.07
C LEU A 208 -1.17 -14.51 -15.94
N ASP A 209 0.15 -14.69 -15.82
CA ASP A 209 1.10 -14.02 -16.69
C ASP A 209 0.94 -14.50 -18.14
N LYS A 210 0.99 -13.59 -19.11
CA LYS A 210 0.83 -13.92 -20.53
C LYS A 210 1.91 -14.88 -21.06
N LEU A 211 3.09 -14.92 -20.44
CA LEU A 211 4.16 -15.83 -20.84
C LEU A 211 3.90 -17.29 -20.45
N GLU A 212 2.96 -17.54 -19.54
CA GLU A 212 2.53 -18.91 -19.20
C GLU A 212 1.62 -19.52 -20.28
N ASP A 213 1.30 -18.73 -21.31
CA ASP A 213 0.50 -19.11 -22.47
C ASP A 213 1.29 -19.80 -23.60
N LEU A 214 2.57 -19.43 -23.74
CA LEU A 214 3.38 -19.65 -24.94
C LEU A 214 4.08 -21.00 -24.98
#